data_AF-A0A7C1NT19-F1
#
_entry.id   AF-A0A7C1NT19-F1
#
_cell.length_a   1.000
_cell.length_b   1.000
_cell.length_c   1.000
_cell.angle_alpha   90.00
_cell.angle_beta   90.00
_cell.angle_gamma   90.00
#
_symmetry.space_group_name_H-M   'P 1'
#
loop_
_entity.id
_entity.type
_entity.pdbx_description
1 polymer ?
#
loop_
_entity_poly.entity_id
_entity_poly.type
_entity_poly.pdbx_seq_one_letter_code
_entity_poly.pdbx_strand_id
1 'polypeptide(L)'
;CCAPNAEAFVADVVRSYGGMSGFRIWQWIADDRPVIATFQACGWDFEIFASPLPVAEQFGWRHFEIERRLLALGGDGLKEAILALRRQGLKTEPAFWSALAREGDGYLGLLSLEQATDTELRKMLDAAGFGSR
;
A
#
# COMPACT_ATOMS: atom_id res chain seq x y z
N CYS A 1 8.11 3.84 7.34
CA CYS A 1 9.58 3.97 7.39
C CYS A 1 10.17 2.78 8.16
N CYS A 2 11.48 2.56 8.06
CA CYS A 2 12.20 1.56 8.86
C CYS A 2 12.68 2.20 10.17
N ALA A 3 12.26 1.63 11.30
CA ALA A 3 12.54 2.09 12.65
C ALA A 3 12.84 0.88 13.57
N PRO A 4 14.08 0.35 13.54
CA PRO A 4 14.44 -0.84 14.32
C PRO A 4 14.44 -0.60 15.84
N ASN A 5 14.53 0.66 16.27
CA ASN A 5 14.36 1.06 17.67
C ASN A 5 13.09 1.90 17.82
N ALA A 6 12.01 1.26 18.29
CA ALA A 6 10.71 1.89 18.46
C ALA A 6 10.72 3.01 19.52
N GLU A 7 11.47 2.85 20.61
CA GLU A 7 11.53 3.83 21.70
C GLU A 7 12.20 5.14 21.24
N ALA A 8 13.33 5.01 20.55
CA ALA A 8 14.02 6.16 19.96
C ALA A 8 13.14 6.88 18.94
N PHE A 9 12.46 6.11 18.08
CA PHE A 9 11.51 6.66 17.11
C PHE A 9 10.36 7.42 17.77
N VAL A 10 9.73 6.84 18.80
CA VAL A 10 8.64 7.49 19.56
C VAL A 10 9.15 8.79 20.19
N ALA A 11 10.32 8.78 20.83
CA ALA A 11 10.90 9.98 21.44
C ALA A 11 11.13 11.10 20.41
N ASP A 12 11.62 10.76 19.22
CA ASP A 12 11.85 11.72 18.14
C ASP A 12 10.54 12.30 17.58
N VAL A 13 9.52 11.46 17.39
CA VAL A 13 8.21 11.87 16.89
C VAL A 13 7.49 12.75 17.90
N VAL A 14 7.49 12.38 19.19
CA VAL A 14 6.88 13.18 20.27
C VAL A 14 7.59 14.53 20.40
N ARG A 15 8.93 14.55 20.34
CA ARG A 15 9.71 15.80 20.39
C ARG A 15 9.39 16.72 19.21
N SER A 16 9.19 16.16 18.03
CA SER A 16 9.00 16.95 16.79
C SER A 16 7.56 17.38 16.57
N TYR A 17 6.58 16.53 16.92
CA TYR A 17 5.18 16.69 16.53
C TYR A 17 4.19 16.63 17.71
N GLY A 18 4.65 16.34 18.94
CA GLY A 18 3.78 16.17 20.11
C GLY A 18 2.95 17.40 20.47
N GLY A 19 3.36 18.60 20.05
CA GLY A 19 2.61 19.84 20.23
C GLY A 19 1.61 20.16 19.11
N MET A 20 1.54 19.33 18.06
CA MET A 20 0.64 19.59 16.93
C MET A 20 -0.81 19.18 17.24
N SER A 21 -1.75 19.87 16.60
CA SER A 21 -3.18 19.53 16.72
C SER A 21 -3.45 18.10 16.26
N GLY A 22 -4.33 17.40 16.98
CA GLY A 22 -4.68 16.02 16.65
C GLY A 22 -3.55 15.00 16.84
N PHE A 23 -2.45 15.37 17.51
CA PHE A 23 -1.35 14.44 17.76
C PHE A 23 -1.83 13.21 18.55
N ARG A 24 -1.60 12.03 17.99
CA ARG A 24 -1.81 10.72 18.63
C ARG A 24 -0.67 9.82 18.22
N ILE A 25 -0.21 8.96 19.12
CA ILE A 25 0.79 7.95 18.83
C ILE A 25 0.43 6.67 19.57
N TRP A 26 0.53 5.54 18.88
CA TRP A 26 0.26 4.22 19.45
C TRP A 26 1.09 3.15 18.75
N GLN A 27 1.20 1.99 19.38
CA GLN A 27 1.89 0.83 18.83
C GLN A 27 0.90 -0.32 18.67
N TRP A 28 0.93 -0.99 17.51
CA TRP A 28 0.12 -2.18 17.29
C TRP A 28 0.69 -3.39 18.03
N ILE A 29 -0.19 -4.35 18.37
CA ILE A 29 0.16 -5.59 19.08
C ILE A 29 0.45 -6.74 18.09
N ALA A 30 0.28 -6.50 16.78
CA ALA A 30 0.60 -7.47 15.73
C ALA A 30 2.09 -7.83 15.68
N ASP A 31 2.43 -8.89 14.95
CA ASP A 31 3.82 -9.22 14.60
C ASP A 31 4.46 -8.00 13.90
N ASP A 32 5.70 -7.69 14.27
CA ASP A 32 6.47 -6.48 13.95
C ASP A 32 6.10 -5.18 14.71
N ARG A 33 5.03 -5.17 15.52
CA ARG A 33 4.65 -4.06 16.42
C ARG A 33 4.89 -2.66 15.85
N PRO A 34 4.31 -2.31 14.69
CA PRO A 34 4.53 -1.01 14.09
C PRO A 34 3.99 0.12 14.98
N VAL A 35 4.69 1.25 14.96
CA VAL A 35 4.27 2.49 15.61
C VAL A 35 3.58 3.37 14.59
N ILE A 36 2.44 3.92 14.96
CA ILE A 36 1.69 4.87 14.15
C ILE A 36 1.59 6.18 14.91
N ALA A 37 1.89 7.29 14.25
CA ALA A 37 1.65 8.63 14.76
C ALA A 37 0.80 9.43 13.77
N THR A 38 -0.24 10.08 14.26
CA THR A 38 -1.08 10.98 13.47
C THR A 38 -0.99 12.39 14.02
N PHE A 39 -1.04 13.41 13.18
CA PHE A 39 -1.16 14.81 13.58
C PHE A 39 -1.68 15.65 12.42
N GLN A 40 -2.05 16.89 12.70
CA GLN A 40 -2.52 17.85 11.70
C GLN A 40 -1.47 18.94 11.48
N ALA A 41 -1.15 19.21 10.22
CA ALA A 41 -0.25 20.29 9.84
C ALA A 41 -0.69 20.88 8.49
N CYS A 42 -0.55 22.20 8.32
CA CYS A 42 -0.86 22.89 7.05
C CYS A 42 -2.27 22.61 6.48
N GLY A 43 -3.25 22.28 7.33
CA GLY A 43 -4.61 21.91 6.90
C GLY A 43 -4.78 20.47 6.41
N TRP A 44 -3.77 19.60 6.62
CA TRP A 44 -3.80 18.19 6.24
C TRP A 44 -3.64 17.28 7.46
N ASP A 45 -4.27 16.10 7.38
CA ASP A 45 -4.02 15.00 8.30
C ASP A 45 -2.78 14.21 7.83
N PHE A 46 -1.80 14.09 8.71
CA PHE A 46 -0.59 13.30 8.49
C PHE A 46 -0.66 12.01 9.31
N GLU A 47 -0.14 10.93 8.72
CA GLU A 47 0.13 9.67 9.40
C GLU A 47 1.57 9.24 9.11
N ILE A 48 2.31 8.89 10.16
CA ILE A 48 3.62 8.28 10.07
C ILE A 48 3.48 6.84 10.53
N PHE A 49 3.74 5.91 9.61
CA PHE A 49 3.88 4.49 9.90
C PHE A 49 5.35 4.11 10.03
N ALA A 50 5.71 3.44 11.12
CA ALA A 50 7.06 2.95 11.38
C ALA A 50 7.04 1.48 11.77
N SER A 51 7.90 0.69 11.14
CA SER A 51 8.08 -0.74 11.40
C SER A 51 9.57 -1.04 11.57
N PRO A 52 9.96 -2.03 12.38
CA PRO A 52 11.34 -2.48 12.47
C PRO A 52 11.86 -3.10 11.16
N LEU A 53 10.96 -3.52 10.26
CA LEU A 53 11.35 -4.10 8.98
C LEU A 53 11.91 -3.06 8.01
N PRO A 54 12.90 -3.42 7.18
CA PRO A 54 13.31 -2.62 6.03
C PRO A 54 12.10 -2.25 5.16
N VAL A 55 12.07 -1.03 4.60
CA VAL A 55 10.92 -0.55 3.80
C VAL A 55 10.59 -1.49 2.65
N ALA A 56 11.61 -2.07 2.00
CA ALA A 56 11.45 -3.03 0.92
C ALA A 56 10.68 -4.31 1.32
N GLU A 57 10.70 -4.67 2.61
CA GLU A 57 10.05 -5.88 3.14
C GLU A 57 8.66 -5.60 3.72
N GLN A 58 8.32 -4.33 3.95
CA GLN A 58 7.03 -3.93 4.49
C GLN A 58 5.91 -4.21 3.48
N PHE A 59 4.83 -4.86 3.92
CA PHE A 59 3.72 -5.22 3.05
C PHE A 59 3.15 -4.06 2.25
N GLY A 60 2.96 -2.88 2.87
CA GLY A 60 2.44 -1.70 2.16
C GLY A 60 3.34 -1.24 1.02
N TRP A 61 4.67 -1.35 1.18
CA TRP A 61 5.61 -1.03 0.10
C TRP A 61 5.60 -2.09 -1.01
N ARG A 62 5.54 -3.37 -0.63
CA ARG A 62 5.47 -4.49 -1.57
C ARG A 62 4.21 -4.43 -2.43
N HIS A 63 3.06 -4.13 -1.81
CA HIS A 63 1.80 -3.85 -2.51
C HIS A 63 1.91 -2.66 -3.46
N PHE A 64 2.42 -1.53 -2.97
CA PHE A 64 2.61 -0.34 -3.78
C PHE A 64 3.43 -0.64 -5.05
N GLU A 65 4.52 -1.41 -4.92
CA GLU A 65 5.38 -1.71 -6.06
C GLU A 65 4.69 -2.59 -7.11
N ILE A 66 3.95 -3.64 -6.71
CA ILE A 66 3.20 -4.46 -7.67
C ILE A 66 2.03 -3.70 -8.30
N GLU A 67 1.30 -2.90 -7.53
CA GLU A 67 0.23 -2.03 -8.04
C GLU A 67 0.76 -1.02 -9.07
N ARG A 68 1.89 -0.37 -8.76
CA ARG A 68 2.58 0.55 -9.66
C ARG A 68 2.99 -0.13 -10.95
N ARG A 69 3.55 -1.35 -10.87
CA ARG A 69 3.93 -2.14 -12.06
C ARG A 69 2.72 -2.51 -12.91
N LEU A 70 1.63 -2.96 -12.29
CA LEU A 70 0.40 -3.31 -13.00
C LEU A 70 -0.21 -2.09 -13.71
N LEU A 71 -0.27 -0.92 -13.05
CA LEU A 71 -0.75 0.31 -13.67
C LEU A 71 0.15 0.75 -14.85
N ALA A 72 1.46 0.62 -14.71
CA ALA A 72 2.39 0.98 -15.77
C ALA A 72 2.25 0.09 -17.02
N LEU A 73 1.92 -1.20 -16.82
CA LEU A 73 1.76 -2.17 -17.90
C LEU A 73 0.35 -2.18 -18.51
N GLY A 74 -0.69 -2.03 -17.69
CA GLY A 74 -2.10 -2.10 -18.10
C GLY A 74 -2.71 -0.78 -18.58
N GLY A 75 -2.00 0.34 -18.39
CA GLY A 75 -2.38 1.66 -18.90
C GLY A 75 -3.71 2.21 -18.37
N ASP A 76 -4.27 3.17 -19.09
CA ASP A 76 -5.47 3.90 -18.65
C ASP A 76 -6.71 3.00 -18.53
N GLY A 77 -6.83 1.96 -19.35
CA GLY A 77 -7.95 1.02 -19.29
C GLY A 77 -8.05 0.30 -17.94
N LEU A 78 -6.91 -0.20 -17.44
CA LEU A 78 -6.84 -0.83 -16.12
C LEU A 78 -7.13 0.20 -15.02
N LYS A 79 -6.53 1.38 -15.12
CA LYS A 79 -6.71 2.46 -14.14
C LYS A 79 -8.17 2.85 -13.96
N GLU A 80 -8.90 3.05 -15.07
CA GLU A 80 -10.32 3.41 -15.02
C GLU A 80 -11.19 2.28 -14.44
N ALA A 81 -10.88 1.02 -14.76
CA ALA A 81 -11.55 -0.14 -14.16
C ALA A 81 -11.35 -0.19 -12.63
N ILE A 82 -10.12 0.01 -12.15
CA ILE A 82 -9.80 0.06 -10.72
C ILE A 82 -10.52 1.23 -10.04
N LEU A 83 -10.53 2.43 -10.65
CA LEU A 83 -11.24 3.58 -10.11
C LEU A 83 -12.75 3.34 -10.02
N ALA A 84 -13.34 2.68 -11.01
CA ALA A 84 -14.76 2.32 -10.97
C ALA A 84 -15.07 1.36 -9.80
N LEU A 85 -14.23 0.33 -9.61
CA LEU A 85 -14.36 -0.61 -8.49
C LEU A 85 -14.16 0.08 -7.12
N ARG A 86 -13.19 0.98 -7.00
CA ARG A 86 -12.98 1.75 -5.78
C ARG A 86 -14.16 2.66 -5.45
N ARG A 87 -14.81 3.26 -6.46
CA ARG A 87 -16.05 4.05 -6.28
C ARG A 87 -17.23 3.20 -5.82
N GLN A 88 -17.21 1.89 -6.11
CA GLN A 88 -18.21 0.93 -5.60
C GLN A 88 -17.92 0.47 -4.16
N GLY A 89 -16.85 0.96 -3.54
CA GLY A 89 -16.51 0.68 -2.14
C GLY A 89 -15.42 -0.38 -1.96
N LEU A 90 -14.85 -0.92 -3.04
CA LEU A 90 -13.70 -1.82 -2.90
C LEU A 90 -12.47 -1.03 -2.43
N LYS A 91 -11.71 -1.66 -1.51
CA LYS A 91 -10.36 -1.20 -1.14
C LYS A 91 -9.40 -1.39 -2.31
N THR A 92 -8.22 -0.79 -2.21
CA THR A 92 -7.23 -0.77 -3.30
C THR A 92 -6.87 -2.17 -3.79
N GLU A 93 -6.34 -3.03 -2.91
CA GLU A 93 -5.84 -4.35 -3.27
C GLU A 93 -6.95 -5.26 -3.84
N PRO A 94 -8.15 -5.34 -3.22
CA PRO A 94 -9.28 -6.04 -3.83
C PRO A 94 -9.72 -5.48 -5.18
N ALA A 95 -9.70 -4.16 -5.37
CA ALA A 95 -10.08 -3.54 -6.64
C ALA A 95 -9.12 -3.94 -7.77
N PHE A 96 -7.81 -3.96 -7.51
CA PHE A 96 -6.82 -4.48 -8.46
C PHE A 96 -7.07 -5.96 -8.77
N TRP A 97 -7.26 -6.79 -7.75
CA TRP A 97 -7.47 -8.23 -7.92
C TRP A 97 -8.74 -8.54 -8.72
N SER A 98 -9.83 -7.85 -8.42
CA SER A 98 -11.09 -7.96 -9.16
C SER A 98 -10.97 -7.42 -10.59
N ALA A 99 -10.24 -6.31 -10.82
CA ALA A 99 -9.99 -5.80 -12.17
C ALA A 99 -9.29 -6.86 -13.04
N LEU A 100 -8.32 -7.59 -12.49
CA LEU A 100 -7.64 -8.70 -13.16
C LEU A 100 -8.51 -9.96 -13.36
N ALA A 101 -9.82 -9.88 -13.09
CA ALA A 101 -10.76 -11.00 -13.14
C ALA A 101 -10.32 -12.20 -12.27
N ARG A 102 -9.76 -11.93 -11.09
CA ARG A 102 -9.33 -12.94 -10.12
C ARG A 102 -10.26 -12.98 -8.90
N GLU A 103 -10.42 -14.18 -8.36
CA GLU A 103 -11.21 -14.44 -7.16
C GLU A 103 -10.30 -14.69 -5.94
N GLY A 104 -10.88 -14.63 -4.74
CA GLY A 104 -10.17 -14.86 -3.48
C GLY A 104 -9.64 -13.58 -2.83
N ASP A 105 -8.65 -13.75 -1.96
CA ASP A 105 -8.07 -12.65 -1.20
C ASP A 105 -7.15 -11.79 -2.06
N GLY A 106 -7.58 -10.58 -2.40
CA GLY A 106 -6.80 -9.64 -3.20
C GLY A 106 -5.52 -9.13 -2.53
N TYR A 107 -5.47 -9.14 -1.19
CA TYR A 107 -4.27 -8.76 -0.45
C TYR A 107 -3.16 -9.79 -0.69
N LEU A 108 -3.42 -11.05 -0.34
CA LEU A 108 -2.44 -12.13 -0.58
C LEU A 108 -2.22 -12.40 -2.08
N GLY A 109 -3.27 -12.24 -2.89
CA GLY A 109 -3.23 -12.41 -4.34
C GLY A 109 -2.22 -11.50 -5.01
N LEU A 110 -2.24 -10.20 -4.72
CA LEU A 110 -1.28 -9.26 -5.30
C LEU A 110 0.16 -9.53 -4.87
N LEU A 111 0.40 -9.84 -3.60
CA LEU A 111 1.74 -10.17 -3.12
C LEU A 111 2.32 -11.40 -3.83
N SER A 112 1.46 -12.36 -4.21
CA SER A 112 1.90 -13.54 -4.97
C SER A 112 2.46 -13.21 -6.36
N LEU A 113 2.18 -12.01 -6.88
CA LEU A 113 2.65 -11.55 -8.19
C LEU A 113 3.98 -10.78 -8.13
N GLU A 114 4.55 -10.53 -6.95
CA GLU A 114 5.75 -9.70 -6.81
C GLU A 114 6.93 -10.19 -7.65
N GLN A 115 7.10 -11.51 -7.73
CA GLN A 115 8.20 -12.15 -8.46
C GLN A 115 7.87 -12.43 -9.93
N ALA A 116 6.66 -12.11 -10.39
CA ALA A 116 6.29 -12.28 -11.78
C ALA A 116 7.09 -11.32 -12.66
N THR A 117 7.53 -11.81 -13.82
CA THR A 117 8.14 -11.00 -14.86
C THR A 117 7.12 -10.11 -15.54
N ASP A 118 7.56 -9.00 -16.13
CA ASP A 118 6.66 -8.12 -16.89
C ASP A 118 5.96 -8.84 -18.05
N THR A 119 6.61 -9.86 -18.64
CA THR A 119 5.99 -10.72 -19.66
C THR A 119 4.82 -11.53 -19.10
N GLU A 120 4.96 -12.09 -17.90
CA GLU A 120 3.87 -12.83 -17.23
C GLU A 120 2.74 -11.89 -16.82
N LEU A 121 3.08 -10.70 -16.29
CA LEU A 121 2.09 -9.68 -15.93
C LEU A 121 1.31 -9.18 -17.16
N ARG A 122 1.99 -8.95 -18.29
CA ARG A 122 1.31 -8.57 -19.55
C ARG A 122 0.35 -9.64 -20.02
N LYS A 123 0.77 -10.92 -20.03
CA LYS A 123 -0.14 -12.02 -20.38
C LYS A 123 -1.38 -12.06 -19.49
N MET A 124 -1.22 -11.79 -18.19
CA MET A 124 -2.34 -11.69 -17.26
C MET A 124 -3.25 -10.51 -17.58
N LEU A 125 -2.69 -9.34 -17.87
CA LEU A 125 -3.43 -8.15 -18.26
C LEU A 125 -4.18 -8.35 -19.58
N ASP A 126 -3.55 -8.98 -20.57
CA ASP A 126 -4.16 -9.33 -21.85
C ASP A 126 -5.38 -10.24 -21.65
N ALA A 127 -5.23 -11.28 -20.80
CA ALA A 127 -6.32 -12.20 -20.46
C ALA A 127 -7.48 -11.50 -19.73
N ALA A 128 -7.19 -10.43 -18.97
CA ALA A 128 -8.18 -9.59 -18.31
C ALA A 128 -8.75 -8.46 -19.20
N GLY A 129 -8.28 -8.35 -20.46
CA GLY A 129 -8.76 -7.35 -21.42
C GLY A 129 -8.05 -5.99 -21.39
N PHE A 130 -6.89 -5.89 -20.72
CA PHE A 130 -6.08 -4.67 -20.61
C PHE A 130 -4.81 -4.69 -21.46
N GLY A 131 -4.73 -5.60 -22.42
CA GLY A 131 -3.59 -5.69 -23.31
C GLY A 131 -3.43 -4.47 -24.22
N SER A 132 -2.18 -4.13 -24.53
CA SER A 132 -1.87 -3.14 -25.57
C SER A 132 -2.42 -3.64 -26.90
N ARG A 133 -3.41 -2.92 -27.46
CA ARG A 133 -3.77 -3.06 -28.87
C ARG A 133 -2.69 -2.46 -29.75
#